data_AF-A0A957XRW7-F1
#
_entry.id   AF-A0A957XRW7-F1
#
_cell.length_a   1.000
_cell.length_b   1.000
_cell.length_c   1.000
_cell.angle_alpha   90.00
_cell.angle_beta   90.00
_cell.angle_gamma   90.00
#
_symmetry.space_group_name_H-M   'P 1'
#
loop_
_entity.id
_entity.type
_entity.pdbx_description
1 polymer ?
#
loop_
_entity_poly.entity_id
_entity_poly.type
_entity_poly.pdbx_seq_one_letter_code
_entity_poly.pdbx_strand_id
1 'polypeptide(L)'
;MRKAIIIGLVIVVLAAAGYFVYTYFGNGQANATESSTAEEQAATTALQTLDDVIWASGKVVPAHWAYLGFETGGRVESVAVAEGADVAAGEILAELDAGDMQAAVAQAEAALAQAEAQLAQVQTPARAEEIAGAEAGVQAAQAQAQAAQAALSTAQANVQAAQSQVAIAEANYRQVQAGPRSEVIAAARERLDQAQAVLNQAQAAYDRVAGDPEIGMLPQSVALQQATAAFRAAEADYNAAQRGATREELAVAQSHVDAARTEVDVASTAVDSAEAQVATAEAAVAQAVAQLDLVRAGARDADIAVAQAAVSQAQAALDAARDNLAKAQLAAPFAGTAAAVWTRPGEIVTPGQQVLALGDLSTYQIETTDLRETDVARVSVGQPVEVTFDALPNRTFEGTVVRISPISTQAQGSVNYTAVVELDELDPALRWGMTAFVNIEAQ
;
A
#
# COMPACT_ATOMS: atom_id res chain seq x y z
N MET A 1 93.70 3.64 126.29
CA MET A 1 93.01 2.37 125.99
C MET A 1 91.48 2.42 126.16
N ARG A 2 90.81 3.57 125.95
CA ARG A 2 89.33 3.69 126.00
C ARG A 2 88.66 4.02 124.66
N LYS A 3 89.44 4.37 123.62
CA LYS A 3 88.92 4.72 122.28
C LYS A 3 88.83 3.52 121.30
N ALA A 4 89.51 2.41 121.60
CA ALA A 4 89.48 1.21 120.75
C ALA A 4 88.22 0.34 120.96
N ILE A 5 87.60 0.40 122.13
CA ILE A 5 86.42 -0.44 122.48
C ILE A 5 85.15 0.09 121.80
N ILE A 6 85.04 1.41 121.59
CA ILE A 6 83.87 2.04 120.96
C ILE A 6 83.82 1.74 119.45
N ILE A 7 84.97 1.66 118.79
CA ILE A 7 85.04 1.35 117.35
C ILE A 7 84.65 -0.12 117.08
N GLY A 8 85.03 -1.04 117.98
CA GLY A 8 84.62 -2.44 117.87
C GLY A 8 83.11 -2.66 117.99
N LEU A 9 82.43 -1.86 118.81
CA LEU A 9 80.99 -2.00 119.05
C LEU A 9 80.14 -1.46 117.89
N VAL A 10 80.63 -0.43 117.18
CA VAL A 10 79.95 0.12 115.99
C VAL A 10 80.03 -0.84 114.78
N ILE A 11 81.14 -1.57 114.62
CA ILE A 11 81.30 -2.54 113.52
C ILE A 11 80.35 -3.74 113.68
N VAL A 12 80.10 -4.19 114.92
CA VAL A 12 79.18 -5.30 115.18
C VAL A 12 77.72 -4.92 114.90
N VAL A 13 77.34 -3.66 115.18
CA VAL A 13 75.97 -3.17 114.89
C VAL A 13 75.75 -2.99 113.38
N LEU A 14 76.76 -2.55 112.63
CA LEU A 14 76.67 -2.44 111.17
C LEU A 14 76.63 -3.80 110.46
N ALA A 15 77.35 -4.80 110.99
CA ALA A 15 77.30 -6.17 110.46
C ALA A 15 75.93 -6.84 110.70
N ALA A 16 75.31 -6.61 111.86
CA ALA A 16 73.97 -7.13 112.17
C ALA A 16 72.88 -6.49 111.31
N ALA A 17 72.97 -5.18 111.02
CA ALA A 17 72.05 -4.48 110.13
C ALA A 17 72.21 -4.94 108.66
N GLY A 18 73.44 -5.18 108.20
CA GLY A 18 73.69 -5.70 106.85
C GLY A 18 73.16 -7.12 106.62
N TYR A 19 73.26 -7.99 107.63
CA TYR A 19 72.73 -9.35 107.54
C TYR A 19 71.19 -9.37 107.47
N PHE A 20 70.53 -8.47 108.20
CA PHE A 20 69.06 -8.41 108.24
C PHE A 20 68.45 -7.88 106.91
N VAL A 21 69.13 -6.97 106.23
CA VAL A 21 68.69 -6.46 104.91
C VAL A 21 68.87 -7.51 103.80
N TYR A 22 69.94 -8.32 103.86
CA TYR A 22 70.21 -9.34 102.85
C TYR A 22 69.17 -10.47 102.84
N THR A 23 68.66 -10.88 104.00
CA THR A 23 67.67 -11.98 104.06
C THR A 23 66.25 -11.53 103.71
N TYR A 24 65.93 -10.24 103.76
CA TYR A 24 64.57 -9.74 103.54
C TYR A 24 64.27 -9.39 102.07
N PHE A 25 65.29 -9.09 101.24
CA PHE A 25 65.11 -8.68 99.84
C PHE A 25 65.57 -9.72 98.79
N GLY A 26 66.09 -10.88 99.20
CA GLY A 26 66.77 -11.83 98.30
C GLY A 26 65.93 -12.91 97.61
N ASN A 27 64.60 -13.01 97.83
CA ASN A 27 63.82 -14.20 97.43
C ASN A 27 62.62 -13.91 96.47
N GLY A 28 62.76 -12.96 95.54
CA GLY A 28 61.68 -12.54 94.63
C GLY A 28 61.86 -12.82 93.13
N GLN A 29 62.99 -13.39 92.67
CA GLN A 29 63.26 -13.59 91.24
C GLN A 29 63.60 -15.06 90.95
N ALA A 30 62.58 -15.86 90.60
CA ALA A 30 62.78 -17.16 89.96
C ALA A 30 61.61 -17.65 89.07
N ASN A 31 60.53 -16.87 88.85
CA ASN A 31 59.32 -17.37 88.14
C ASN A 31 58.75 -16.43 87.05
N ALA A 32 59.54 -15.55 86.43
CA ALA A 32 59.02 -14.54 85.49
C ALA A 32 59.67 -14.54 84.09
N THR A 33 60.22 -15.67 83.63
CA THR A 33 60.90 -15.71 82.31
C THR A 33 60.37 -16.79 81.37
N GLU A 34 59.41 -17.63 81.78
CA GLU A 34 58.81 -18.64 80.89
C GLU A 34 57.43 -18.26 80.32
N SER A 35 56.78 -17.20 80.84
CA SER A 35 55.42 -16.82 80.40
C SER A 35 55.37 -15.72 79.33
N SER A 36 56.49 -15.06 79.00
CA SER A 36 56.47 -13.88 78.12
C SER A 36 56.52 -14.20 76.61
N THR A 37 56.89 -15.42 76.20
CA THR A 37 56.98 -15.79 74.77
C THR A 37 55.71 -16.45 74.22
N ALA A 38 54.81 -16.92 75.08
CA ALA A 38 53.53 -17.54 74.66
C ALA A 38 52.41 -16.52 74.43
N GLU A 39 52.37 -15.44 75.22
CA GLU A 39 51.38 -14.36 75.11
C GLU A 39 51.61 -13.48 73.86
N GLU A 40 52.86 -13.24 73.47
CA GLU A 40 53.20 -12.44 72.29
C GLU A 40 52.91 -13.20 70.97
N GLN A 41 53.06 -14.53 70.95
CA GLN A 41 52.65 -15.36 69.82
C GLN A 41 51.12 -15.49 69.72
N ALA A 42 50.41 -15.65 70.84
CA ALA A 42 48.94 -15.69 70.86
C ALA A 42 48.31 -14.35 70.43
N ALA A 43 48.89 -13.22 70.84
CA ALA A 43 48.44 -11.89 70.42
C ALA A 43 48.71 -11.62 68.92
N THR A 44 49.81 -12.14 68.37
CA THR A 44 50.11 -12.01 66.94
C THR A 44 49.20 -12.88 66.08
N THR A 45 48.86 -14.10 66.53
CA THR A 45 47.88 -14.95 65.84
C THR A 45 46.46 -14.40 65.96
N ALA A 46 46.07 -13.81 67.10
CA ALA A 46 44.77 -13.17 67.28
C ALA A 46 44.60 -11.87 66.45
N LEU A 47 45.70 -11.14 66.21
CA LEU A 47 45.72 -9.98 65.29
C LEU A 47 45.66 -10.42 63.81
N GLN A 48 46.25 -11.57 63.45
CA GLN A 48 46.15 -12.12 62.09
C GLN A 48 44.74 -12.63 61.76
N THR A 49 43.98 -13.13 62.74
CA THR A 49 42.60 -13.62 62.54
C THR A 49 41.55 -12.52 62.33
N LEU A 50 41.89 -11.25 62.53
CA LEU A 50 40.99 -10.10 62.27
C LEU A 50 41.20 -9.44 60.90
N ASP A 51 42.33 -9.71 60.23
CA ASP A 51 42.65 -9.19 58.88
C ASP A 51 41.99 -9.98 57.74
N ASP A 52 41.30 -11.09 58.07
CA ASP A 52 40.74 -12.06 57.14
C ASP A 52 39.22 -11.98 56.99
N VAL A 53 38.58 -10.94 57.55
CA VAL A 53 37.13 -10.70 57.39
C VAL A 53 36.89 -9.39 56.66
N ILE A 54 36.27 -9.47 55.50
CA ILE A 54 35.86 -8.32 54.70
C ILE A 54 34.47 -7.89 55.19
N TRP A 55 34.40 -6.69 55.74
CA TRP A 55 33.16 -6.08 56.19
C TRP A 55 32.60 -5.19 55.08
N ALA A 56 31.34 -5.40 54.73
CA ALA A 56 30.61 -4.57 53.80
C ALA A 56 29.20 -4.28 54.33
N SER A 57 28.78 -3.03 54.26
CA SER A 57 27.39 -2.63 54.38
C SER A 57 26.63 -3.00 53.10
N GLY A 58 25.37 -3.37 53.26
CA GLY A 58 24.46 -3.68 52.17
C GLY A 58 23.04 -3.24 52.48
N LYS A 59 22.19 -3.35 51.47
CA LYS A 59 20.75 -3.08 51.56
C LYS A 59 19.97 -4.35 51.23
N VAL A 60 18.91 -4.60 51.99
CA VAL A 60 17.95 -5.67 51.68
C VAL A 60 17.08 -5.21 50.51
N VAL A 61 17.05 -6.00 49.43
CA VAL A 61 16.18 -5.77 48.27
C VAL A 61 15.48 -7.07 47.90
N PRO A 62 14.25 -7.03 47.34
CA PRO A 62 13.63 -8.22 46.75
C PRO A 62 14.50 -8.83 45.65
N ALA A 63 14.38 -10.13 45.40
CA ALA A 63 15.06 -10.75 44.26
C ALA A 63 14.50 -10.25 42.92
N HIS A 64 13.19 -10.00 42.87
CA HIS A 64 12.50 -9.40 41.72
C HIS A 64 11.79 -8.13 42.15
N TRP A 65 12.20 -7.00 41.58
CA TRP A 65 11.56 -5.70 41.80
C TRP A 65 11.67 -4.80 40.58
N ALA A 66 10.75 -3.85 40.48
CA ALA A 66 10.75 -2.83 39.44
C ALA A 66 10.13 -1.51 39.95
N TYR A 67 10.67 -0.39 39.48
CA TYR A 67 9.98 0.89 39.57
C TYR A 67 9.10 1.04 38.34
N LEU A 68 7.80 1.21 38.57
CA LEU A 68 6.79 1.35 37.55
C LEU A 68 6.45 2.82 37.38
N GLY A 69 6.24 3.22 36.14
CA GLY A 69 5.88 4.57 35.73
C GLY A 69 5.12 4.53 34.41
N PHE A 70 4.34 5.56 34.13
CA PHE A 70 3.60 5.64 32.88
C PHE A 70 4.55 5.96 31.71
N GLU A 71 4.27 5.37 30.55
CA GLU A 71 4.95 5.68 29.29
C GLU A 71 4.52 7.05 28.72
N THR A 72 3.35 7.52 29.14
CA THR A 72 2.79 8.83 28.76
C THR A 72 2.58 9.71 29.98
N GLY A 73 2.62 11.02 29.78
CA GLY A 73 2.31 12.00 30.83
C GLY A 73 0.81 12.26 30.89
N GLY A 74 0.33 12.65 32.07
CA GLY A 74 -1.09 12.94 32.27
C GLY A 74 -1.43 13.22 33.73
N ARG A 75 -2.69 13.56 33.96
CA ARG A 75 -3.25 13.62 35.32
C ARG A 75 -3.63 12.20 35.74
N VAL A 76 -3.26 11.80 36.94
CA VAL A 76 -3.68 10.52 37.52
C VAL A 76 -5.15 10.59 37.90
N GLU A 77 -5.98 9.74 37.33
CA GLU A 77 -7.41 9.66 37.64
C GLU A 77 -7.62 8.78 38.88
N SER A 78 -7.01 7.59 38.89
CA SER A 78 -7.17 6.64 39.99
C SER A 78 -5.88 5.87 40.26
N VAL A 79 -5.73 5.44 41.52
CA VAL A 79 -4.71 4.49 41.96
C VAL A 79 -5.45 3.36 42.67
N ALA A 80 -5.43 2.18 42.07
CA ALA A 80 -6.23 1.03 42.50
C ALA A 80 -5.54 0.20 43.60
N VAL A 81 -4.23 0.43 43.81
CA VAL A 81 -3.41 -0.33 44.77
C VAL A 81 -2.95 0.55 45.94
N ALA A 82 -2.97 -0.01 47.14
CA ALA A 82 -2.42 0.61 48.34
C ALA A 82 -1.02 0.06 48.64
N GLU A 83 -0.21 0.84 49.36
CA GLU A 83 1.08 0.36 49.87
C GLU A 83 0.87 -0.88 50.76
N GLY A 84 1.64 -1.93 50.50
CA GLY A 84 1.56 -3.22 51.17
C GLY A 84 0.52 -4.20 50.60
N ALA A 85 -0.22 -3.84 49.55
CA ALA A 85 -1.15 -4.75 48.90
C ALA A 85 -0.46 -5.70 47.91
N ASP A 86 -0.90 -6.96 47.89
CA ASP A 86 -0.48 -7.95 46.90
C ASP A 86 -1.24 -7.75 45.59
N VAL A 87 -0.52 -7.85 44.46
CA VAL A 87 -1.04 -7.66 43.11
C VAL A 87 -0.65 -8.81 42.20
N ALA A 88 -1.55 -9.15 41.28
CA ALA A 88 -1.30 -10.17 40.26
C ALA A 88 -0.60 -9.57 39.02
N ALA A 89 0.09 -10.41 38.25
CA ALA A 89 0.62 -10.01 36.95
C ALA A 89 -0.51 -9.57 36.00
N GLY A 90 -0.36 -8.40 35.37
CA GLY A 90 -1.35 -7.79 34.48
C GLY A 90 -2.45 -7.00 35.19
N GLU A 91 -2.46 -6.95 36.53
CA GLU A 91 -3.43 -6.15 37.28
C GLU A 91 -3.17 -4.65 37.06
N ILE A 92 -4.25 -3.88 36.85
CA ILE A 92 -4.17 -2.42 36.67
C ILE A 92 -3.95 -1.78 38.04
N LEU A 93 -2.82 -1.08 38.18
CA LEU A 93 -2.37 -0.47 39.43
C LEU A 93 -2.78 1.00 39.53
N ALA A 94 -2.73 1.72 38.41
CA ALA A 94 -3.09 3.13 38.32
C ALA A 94 -3.53 3.49 36.89
N GLU A 95 -4.37 4.52 36.77
CA GLU A 95 -4.90 5.00 35.50
C GLU A 95 -4.75 6.53 35.40
N LEU A 96 -4.39 7.00 34.21
CA LEU A 96 -4.43 8.43 33.86
C LEU A 96 -5.81 8.81 33.33
N ASP A 97 -6.16 10.10 33.48
CA ASP A 97 -7.30 10.70 32.82
C ASP A 97 -7.16 10.55 31.30
N ALA A 98 -8.00 9.68 30.75
CA ALA A 98 -7.93 9.23 29.37
C ALA A 98 -8.97 9.92 28.47
N GLY A 99 -9.64 10.99 28.92
CA GLY A 99 -10.72 11.63 28.16
C GLY A 99 -10.31 12.02 26.74
N ASP A 100 -9.15 12.66 26.57
CA ASP A 100 -8.62 13.06 25.26
C ASP A 100 -8.23 11.84 24.41
N MET A 101 -7.72 10.77 25.02
CA MET A 101 -7.32 9.54 24.33
C MET A 101 -8.55 8.74 23.86
N GLN A 102 -9.59 8.66 24.69
CA GLN A 102 -10.87 8.06 24.33
C GLN A 102 -11.55 8.85 23.20
N ALA A 103 -11.51 10.18 23.25
CA ALA A 103 -11.99 11.02 22.17
C ALA A 103 -11.20 10.78 20.87
N ALA A 104 -9.88 10.61 20.95
CA ALA A 104 -9.04 10.27 19.80
C ALA A 104 -9.38 8.89 19.21
N VAL A 105 -9.64 7.88 20.05
CA VAL A 105 -10.12 6.56 19.59
C VAL A 105 -11.46 6.70 18.89
N ALA A 106 -12.43 7.39 19.49
CA ALA A 106 -13.75 7.61 18.88
C ALA A 106 -13.66 8.35 17.53
N GLN A 107 -12.75 9.33 17.41
CA GLN A 107 -12.48 10.03 16.15
C GLN A 107 -11.89 9.09 15.09
N ALA A 108 -10.93 8.24 15.48
CA ALA A 108 -10.32 7.28 14.55
C ALA A 108 -11.30 6.18 14.11
N GLU A 109 -12.18 5.71 15.00
CA GLU A 109 -13.27 4.78 14.65
C GLU A 109 -14.25 5.41 13.66
N ALA A 110 -14.62 6.68 13.86
CA ALA A 110 -15.47 7.40 12.92
C ALA A 110 -14.79 7.58 11.55
N ALA A 111 -13.48 7.86 11.52
CA ALA A 111 -12.71 7.96 10.29
C ALA A 111 -12.62 6.62 9.55
N LEU A 112 -12.44 5.50 10.28
CA LEU A 112 -12.47 4.15 9.70
C LEU A 112 -13.84 3.83 9.10
N ALA A 113 -14.92 4.07 9.85
CA ALA A 113 -16.28 3.85 9.37
C ALA A 113 -16.58 4.68 8.10
N GLN A 114 -16.07 5.91 8.02
CA GLN A 114 -16.18 6.74 6.82
C GLN A 114 -15.41 6.14 5.63
N ALA A 115 -14.18 5.66 5.86
CA ALA A 115 -13.36 5.04 4.81
C ALA A 115 -13.98 3.72 4.31
N GLU A 116 -14.54 2.90 5.21
CA GLU A 116 -15.26 1.68 4.87
C GLU A 116 -16.52 1.98 4.05
N ALA A 117 -17.28 3.02 4.42
CA ALA A 117 -18.43 3.47 3.65
C ALA A 117 -18.06 3.93 2.24
N GLN A 118 -16.92 4.63 2.09
CA GLN A 118 -16.39 5.02 0.77
C GLN A 118 -15.97 3.80 -0.05
N LEU A 119 -15.28 2.83 0.55
CA LEU A 119 -14.93 1.58 -0.12
C LEU A 119 -16.18 0.82 -0.57
N ALA A 120 -17.19 0.72 0.29
CA ALA A 120 -18.48 0.09 -0.05
C ALA A 120 -19.19 0.83 -1.19
N GLN A 121 -19.15 2.17 -1.21
CA GLN A 121 -19.72 2.97 -2.29
C GLN A 121 -19.01 2.69 -3.62
N VAL A 122 -17.68 2.59 -3.61
CA VAL A 122 -16.88 2.30 -4.81
C VAL A 122 -17.08 0.84 -5.26
N GLN A 123 -17.26 -0.10 -4.35
CA GLN A 123 -17.55 -1.51 -4.67
C GLN A 123 -19.00 -1.75 -5.10
N THR A 124 -19.89 -0.78 -4.90
CA THR A 124 -21.28 -0.90 -5.32
C THR A 124 -21.32 -1.01 -6.86
N PRO A 125 -21.92 -2.07 -7.42
CA PRO A 125 -22.04 -2.22 -8.87
C PRO A 125 -22.76 -1.01 -9.48
N ALA A 126 -22.51 -0.73 -10.76
CA ALA A 126 -23.26 0.29 -11.47
C ALA A 126 -24.76 0.04 -11.33
N ARG A 127 -25.52 1.13 -11.16
CA ARG A 127 -26.95 1.02 -10.89
C ARG A 127 -27.66 0.41 -12.09
N ALA A 128 -28.73 -0.34 -11.85
CA ALA A 128 -29.52 -0.95 -12.91
C ALA A 128 -30.01 0.10 -13.93
N GLU A 129 -30.32 1.31 -13.47
CA GLU A 129 -30.73 2.44 -14.30
C GLU A 129 -29.60 2.96 -15.21
N GLU A 130 -28.36 2.96 -14.72
CA GLU A 130 -27.18 3.38 -15.50
C GLU A 130 -26.86 2.35 -16.59
N ILE A 131 -26.94 1.05 -16.25
CA ILE A 131 -26.79 -0.04 -17.21
C ILE A 131 -27.92 0.01 -18.25
N ALA A 132 -29.18 0.15 -17.83
CA ALA A 132 -30.32 0.24 -18.73
C ALA A 132 -30.22 1.46 -19.66
N GLY A 133 -29.74 2.60 -19.16
CA GLY A 133 -29.47 3.79 -19.99
C GLY A 133 -28.38 3.55 -21.03
N ALA A 134 -27.28 2.88 -20.66
CA ALA A 134 -26.21 2.53 -21.59
C ALA A 134 -26.65 1.48 -22.63
N GLU A 135 -27.43 0.48 -22.21
CA GLU A 135 -28.04 -0.52 -23.12
C GLU A 135 -29.01 0.12 -24.11
N ALA A 136 -29.82 1.08 -23.67
CA ALA A 136 -30.68 1.87 -24.54
C ALA A 136 -29.85 2.69 -25.55
N GLY A 137 -28.69 3.21 -25.14
CA GLY A 137 -27.74 3.87 -26.03
C GLY A 137 -27.19 2.94 -27.12
N VAL A 138 -26.82 1.70 -26.75
CA VAL A 138 -26.38 0.67 -27.72
C VAL A 138 -27.51 0.33 -28.70
N GLN A 139 -28.74 0.15 -28.20
CA GLN A 139 -29.90 -0.13 -29.06
C GLN A 139 -30.17 1.02 -30.05
N ALA A 140 -30.09 2.28 -29.59
CA ALA A 140 -30.26 3.44 -30.44
C ALA A 140 -29.18 3.51 -31.54
N ALA A 141 -27.91 3.26 -31.18
CA ALA A 141 -26.81 3.22 -32.14
C ALA A 141 -26.96 2.08 -33.16
N GLN A 142 -27.42 0.90 -32.72
CA GLN A 142 -27.69 -0.24 -33.60
C GLN A 142 -28.83 0.06 -34.58
N ALA A 143 -29.90 0.71 -34.12
CA ALA A 143 -30.99 1.15 -35.00
C ALA A 143 -30.50 2.15 -36.05
N GLN A 144 -29.59 3.06 -35.68
CA GLN A 144 -28.97 3.99 -36.63
C GLN A 144 -28.07 3.28 -37.64
N ALA A 145 -27.29 2.29 -37.22
CA ALA A 145 -26.48 1.48 -38.14
C ALA A 145 -27.35 0.67 -39.12
N GLN A 146 -28.46 0.10 -38.66
CA GLN A 146 -29.42 -0.58 -39.53
C GLN A 146 -30.05 0.38 -40.55
N ALA A 147 -30.40 1.59 -40.13
CA ALA A 147 -30.93 2.61 -41.05
C ALA A 147 -29.89 3.03 -42.10
N ALA A 148 -28.62 3.20 -41.70
CA ALA A 148 -27.53 3.50 -42.63
C ALA A 148 -27.30 2.34 -43.63
N GLN A 149 -27.36 1.08 -43.18
CA GLN A 149 -27.23 -0.09 -44.04
C GLN A 149 -28.37 -0.17 -45.06
N ALA A 150 -29.60 0.18 -44.65
CA ALA A 150 -30.74 0.25 -45.54
C ALA A 150 -30.60 1.37 -46.58
N ALA A 151 -30.04 2.51 -46.20
CA ALA A 151 -29.72 3.61 -47.12
C ALA A 151 -28.65 3.19 -48.15
N LEU A 152 -27.60 2.48 -47.73
CA LEU A 152 -26.59 1.93 -48.62
C LEU A 152 -27.19 0.95 -49.64
N SER A 153 -28.03 0.02 -49.18
CA SER A 153 -28.75 -0.92 -50.06
C SER A 153 -29.60 -0.19 -51.11
N THR A 154 -30.28 0.89 -50.69
CA THR A 154 -31.08 1.74 -51.59
C THR A 154 -30.19 2.46 -52.61
N ALA A 155 -29.05 3.00 -52.19
CA ALA A 155 -28.09 3.66 -53.08
C ALA A 155 -27.53 2.69 -54.13
N GLN A 156 -27.19 1.46 -53.72
CA GLN A 156 -26.73 0.40 -54.63
C GLN A 156 -27.81 0.03 -55.66
N ALA A 157 -29.07 -0.07 -55.24
CA ALA A 157 -30.18 -0.31 -56.15
C ALA A 157 -30.36 0.82 -57.18
N ASN A 158 -30.14 2.08 -56.79
CA ASN A 158 -30.18 3.22 -57.70
C ASN A 158 -29.05 3.18 -58.74
N VAL A 159 -27.84 2.75 -58.36
CA VAL A 159 -26.74 2.52 -59.32
C VAL A 159 -27.13 1.46 -60.33
N GLN A 160 -27.73 0.35 -59.90
CA GLN A 160 -28.18 -0.71 -60.81
C GLN A 160 -29.27 -0.21 -61.77
N ALA A 161 -30.19 0.62 -61.30
CA ALA A 161 -31.19 1.26 -62.13
C ALA A 161 -30.56 2.20 -63.18
N ALA A 162 -29.60 3.04 -62.77
CA ALA A 162 -28.88 3.95 -63.67
C ALA A 162 -28.05 3.18 -64.72
N GLN A 163 -27.40 2.08 -64.34
CA GLN A 163 -26.68 1.21 -65.28
C GLN A 163 -27.63 0.59 -66.32
N SER A 164 -28.85 0.26 -65.91
CA SER A 164 -29.88 -0.22 -66.84
C SER A 164 -30.28 0.86 -67.86
N GLN A 165 -30.32 2.14 -67.44
CA GLN A 165 -30.56 3.27 -68.37
C GLN A 165 -29.41 3.47 -69.35
N VAL A 166 -28.16 3.31 -68.91
CA VAL A 166 -26.99 3.33 -69.82
C VAL A 166 -27.12 2.23 -70.87
N ALA A 167 -27.46 0.99 -70.46
CA ALA A 167 -27.63 -0.11 -71.40
C ALA A 167 -28.75 0.15 -72.44
N ILE A 168 -29.84 0.79 -72.04
CA ILE A 168 -30.92 1.22 -72.94
C ILE A 168 -30.43 2.31 -73.90
N ALA A 169 -29.73 3.33 -73.39
CA ALA A 169 -29.18 4.41 -74.21
C ALA A 169 -28.15 3.89 -75.23
N GLU A 170 -27.28 2.96 -74.83
CA GLU A 170 -26.31 2.31 -75.71
C GLU A 170 -26.97 1.39 -76.75
N ALA A 171 -28.08 0.73 -76.40
CA ALA A 171 -28.87 -0.03 -77.37
C ALA A 171 -29.50 0.89 -78.42
N ASN A 172 -30.06 2.03 -78.00
CA ASN A 172 -30.61 3.05 -78.90
C ASN A 172 -29.52 3.65 -79.80
N TYR A 173 -28.35 3.97 -79.25
CA TYR A 173 -27.20 4.45 -80.03
C TYR A 173 -26.79 3.43 -81.10
N ARG A 174 -26.67 2.15 -80.75
CA ARG A 174 -26.38 1.08 -81.72
C ARG A 174 -27.44 0.95 -82.80
N GLN A 175 -28.71 1.12 -82.44
CA GLN A 175 -29.81 1.10 -83.41
C GLN A 175 -29.74 2.28 -84.39
N VAL A 176 -29.41 3.48 -83.91
CA VAL A 176 -29.17 4.65 -84.76
C VAL A 176 -27.95 4.42 -85.65
N GLN A 177 -26.84 3.92 -85.10
CA GLN A 177 -25.61 3.64 -85.84
C GLN A 177 -25.78 2.58 -86.93
N ALA A 178 -26.59 1.54 -86.69
CA ALA A 178 -26.87 0.50 -87.68
C ALA A 178 -27.60 1.02 -88.93
N GLY A 179 -28.22 2.21 -88.85
CA GLY A 179 -28.89 2.86 -89.98
C GLY A 179 -30.16 2.12 -90.45
N PRO A 180 -30.69 2.47 -91.63
CA PRO A 180 -31.88 1.83 -92.19
C PRO A 180 -31.65 0.33 -92.39
N ARG A 181 -32.61 -0.50 -91.96
CA ARG A 181 -32.52 -1.96 -92.15
C ARG A 181 -32.30 -2.29 -93.62
N SER A 182 -31.50 -3.32 -93.91
CA SER A 182 -31.25 -3.81 -95.27
C SER A 182 -32.54 -4.08 -96.04
N GLU A 183 -33.61 -4.47 -95.34
CA GLU A 183 -34.97 -4.65 -95.83
C GLU A 183 -35.56 -3.38 -96.46
N VAL A 184 -35.35 -2.22 -95.83
CA VAL A 184 -35.86 -0.92 -96.29
C VAL A 184 -35.09 -0.47 -97.53
N ILE A 185 -33.77 -0.65 -97.53
CA ILE A 185 -32.91 -0.33 -98.67
C ILE A 185 -33.25 -1.23 -99.87
N ALA A 186 -33.49 -2.53 -99.63
CA ALA A 186 -33.89 -3.48 -100.65
C ALA A 186 -35.27 -3.13 -101.25
N ALA A 187 -36.25 -2.78 -100.41
CA ALA A 187 -37.58 -2.36 -100.88
C ALA A 187 -37.54 -1.02 -101.65
N ALA A 188 -36.74 -0.05 -101.19
CA ALA A 188 -36.54 1.21 -101.91
C ALA A 188 -35.85 0.99 -103.26
N ARG A 189 -34.88 0.06 -103.31
CA ARG A 189 -34.23 -0.33 -104.56
C ARG A 189 -35.20 -0.99 -105.53
N GLU A 190 -36.05 -1.89 -105.04
CA GLU A 190 -37.07 -2.53 -105.87
C GLU A 190 -38.02 -1.49 -106.48
N ARG A 191 -38.47 -0.50 -105.71
CA ARG A 191 -39.30 0.61 -106.23
C ARG A 191 -38.59 1.42 -107.30
N LEU A 192 -37.29 1.67 -107.13
CA LEU A 192 -36.48 2.36 -108.13
C LEU A 192 -36.39 1.55 -109.42
N ASP A 193 -36.13 0.24 -109.31
CA ASP A 193 -36.04 -0.68 -110.45
C ASP A 193 -37.38 -0.75 -111.20
N GLN A 194 -38.51 -0.81 -110.48
CA GLN A 194 -39.85 -0.74 -111.06
C GLN A 194 -40.09 0.60 -111.78
N ALA A 195 -39.75 1.73 -111.15
CA ALA A 195 -39.92 3.06 -111.74
C ALA A 195 -39.06 3.24 -113.00
N GLN A 196 -37.85 2.68 -113.02
CA GLN A 196 -36.98 2.66 -114.19
C GLN A 196 -37.57 1.84 -115.34
N ALA A 197 -38.16 0.68 -115.04
CA ALA A 197 -38.82 -0.15 -116.05
C ALA A 197 -40.00 0.59 -116.70
N VAL A 198 -40.81 1.29 -115.90
CA VAL A 198 -41.93 2.13 -116.38
C VAL A 198 -41.41 3.30 -117.22
N LEU A 199 -40.32 3.96 -116.80
CA LEU A 199 -39.68 5.03 -117.56
C LEU A 199 -39.18 4.54 -118.93
N ASN A 200 -38.49 3.39 -118.97
CA ASN A 200 -38.01 2.79 -120.22
C ASN A 200 -39.18 2.46 -121.17
N GLN A 201 -40.28 1.95 -120.64
CA GLN A 201 -41.48 1.67 -121.42
C GLN A 201 -42.13 2.95 -121.97
N ALA A 202 -42.23 4.00 -121.14
CA ALA A 202 -42.77 5.30 -121.55
C ALA A 202 -41.89 5.99 -122.59
N GLN A 203 -40.56 5.89 -122.45
CA GLN A 203 -39.59 6.41 -123.41
C GLN A 203 -39.71 5.69 -124.75
N ALA A 204 -39.74 4.36 -124.76
CA ALA A 204 -39.91 3.58 -125.99
C ALA A 204 -41.28 3.82 -126.67
N ALA A 205 -42.30 4.23 -125.92
CA ALA A 205 -43.58 4.66 -126.48
C ALA A 205 -43.53 6.08 -127.05
N TYR A 206 -42.80 7.00 -126.41
CA TYR A 206 -42.55 8.36 -126.88
C TYR A 206 -41.68 8.40 -128.14
N ASP A 207 -40.59 7.64 -128.17
CA ASP A 207 -39.63 7.57 -129.30
C ASP A 207 -40.33 7.14 -130.60
N ARG A 208 -41.39 6.32 -130.51
CA ARG A 208 -42.21 5.90 -131.66
C ARG A 208 -43.03 7.01 -132.28
N VAL A 209 -43.38 8.05 -131.52
CA VAL A 209 -44.21 9.18 -131.97
C VAL A 209 -43.41 10.48 -132.14
N ALA A 210 -42.10 10.45 -131.91
CA ALA A 210 -41.19 11.61 -131.84
C ALA A 210 -41.14 12.53 -133.08
N GLY A 211 -41.65 12.08 -134.24
CA GLY A 211 -41.69 12.87 -135.48
C GLY A 211 -42.94 13.74 -135.67
N ASP A 212 -43.90 13.70 -134.74
CA ASP A 212 -45.19 14.41 -134.86
C ASP A 212 -45.09 15.90 -134.42
N PRO A 213 -45.55 16.88 -135.22
CA PRO A 213 -45.56 18.30 -134.83
C PRO A 213 -46.35 18.63 -133.56
N GLU A 214 -47.37 17.82 -133.18
CA GLU A 214 -48.19 18.03 -131.99
C GLU A 214 -47.76 17.15 -130.78
N ILE A 215 -46.53 16.65 -130.79
CA ILE A 215 -45.98 15.72 -129.78
C ILE A 215 -46.31 16.11 -128.32
N GLY A 216 -46.25 17.40 -127.99
CA GLY A 216 -46.46 17.89 -126.61
C GLY A 216 -47.87 17.69 -126.07
N MET A 217 -48.89 17.53 -126.92
CA MET A 217 -50.29 17.32 -126.51
C MET A 217 -50.70 15.84 -126.50
N LEU A 218 -49.81 14.93 -126.93
CA LEU A 218 -50.09 13.51 -127.00
C LEU A 218 -50.03 12.84 -125.62
N PRO A 219 -50.88 11.82 -125.35
CA PRO A 219 -50.85 11.04 -124.10
C PRO A 219 -49.48 10.47 -123.75
N GLN A 220 -48.67 10.15 -124.76
CA GLN A 220 -47.32 9.58 -124.62
C GLN A 220 -46.34 10.57 -123.96
N SER A 221 -46.45 11.87 -124.23
CA SER A 221 -45.60 12.91 -123.64
C SER A 221 -45.90 13.12 -122.15
N VAL A 222 -47.20 13.15 -121.81
CA VAL A 222 -47.65 13.22 -120.41
C VAL A 222 -47.25 11.96 -119.64
N ALA A 223 -47.36 10.77 -120.27
CA ALA A 223 -46.92 9.51 -119.67
C ALA A 223 -45.41 9.49 -119.40
N LEU A 224 -44.58 10.00 -120.33
CA LEU A 224 -43.14 10.11 -120.12
C LEU A 224 -42.79 11.10 -118.99
N GLN A 225 -43.47 12.26 -118.94
CA GLN A 225 -43.28 13.23 -117.86
C GLN A 225 -43.65 12.62 -116.49
N GLN A 226 -44.77 11.90 -116.41
CA GLN A 226 -45.20 11.21 -115.20
C GLN A 226 -44.21 10.12 -114.78
N ALA A 227 -43.73 9.29 -115.71
CA ALA A 227 -42.75 8.26 -115.43
C ALA A 227 -41.39 8.84 -114.97
N THR A 228 -40.97 9.97 -115.56
CA THR A 228 -39.74 10.67 -115.16
C THR A 228 -39.85 11.23 -113.74
N ALA A 229 -41.00 11.81 -113.40
CA ALA A 229 -41.26 12.30 -112.04
C ALA A 229 -41.28 11.14 -111.03
N ALA A 230 -41.91 10.01 -111.38
CA ALA A 230 -41.94 8.82 -110.53
C ALA A 230 -40.55 8.21 -110.32
N PHE A 231 -39.72 8.13 -111.37
CA PHE A 231 -38.34 7.69 -111.25
C PHE A 231 -37.51 8.60 -110.34
N ARG A 232 -37.58 9.92 -110.53
CA ARG A 232 -36.87 10.89 -109.66
C ARG A 232 -37.33 10.82 -108.21
N ALA A 233 -38.62 10.59 -107.97
CA ALA A 233 -39.14 10.39 -106.63
C ALA A 233 -38.58 9.10 -106.01
N ALA A 234 -38.58 7.98 -106.75
CA ALA A 234 -38.00 6.72 -106.29
C ALA A 234 -36.48 6.79 -106.09
N GLU A 235 -35.76 7.56 -106.92
CA GLU A 235 -34.33 7.82 -106.79
C GLU A 235 -34.04 8.65 -105.53
N ALA A 236 -34.84 9.69 -105.27
CA ALA A 236 -34.76 10.46 -104.04
C ALA A 236 -35.04 9.61 -102.80
N ASP A 237 -36.02 8.71 -102.86
CA ASP A 237 -36.35 7.76 -101.79
C ASP A 237 -35.21 6.75 -101.53
N TYR A 238 -34.61 6.20 -102.59
CA TYR A 238 -33.46 5.30 -102.46
C TYR A 238 -32.24 6.02 -101.88
N ASN A 239 -31.94 7.22 -102.36
CA ASN A 239 -30.84 8.05 -101.85
C ASN A 239 -31.11 8.53 -100.41
N ALA A 240 -32.38 8.70 -100.01
CA ALA A 240 -32.75 8.94 -98.62
C ALA A 240 -32.58 7.68 -97.76
N ALA A 241 -32.94 6.50 -98.28
CA ALA A 241 -32.75 5.22 -97.59
C ALA A 241 -31.28 4.78 -97.50
N GLN A 242 -30.42 5.22 -98.43
CA GLN A 242 -28.97 5.00 -98.38
C GLN A 242 -28.26 5.98 -97.44
N ARG A 243 -28.83 7.18 -97.22
CA ARG A 243 -28.33 8.09 -96.19
C ARG A 243 -28.53 7.42 -94.84
N GLY A 244 -27.47 6.83 -94.32
CA GLY A 244 -27.41 6.31 -92.95
C GLY A 244 -27.59 7.44 -91.92
N ALA A 245 -27.43 7.11 -90.64
CA ALA A 245 -27.57 8.11 -89.58
C ALA A 245 -26.67 9.31 -89.81
N THR A 246 -27.26 10.49 -89.69
CA THR A 246 -26.54 11.77 -89.79
C THR A 246 -25.62 11.96 -88.59
N ARG A 247 -24.61 12.83 -88.74
CA ARG A 247 -23.69 13.15 -87.65
C ARG A 247 -24.45 13.78 -86.47
N GLU A 248 -25.49 14.55 -86.77
CA GLU A 248 -26.37 15.20 -85.82
C GLU A 248 -27.19 14.17 -85.02
N GLU A 249 -27.79 13.16 -85.68
CA GLU A 249 -28.52 12.08 -84.99
C GLU A 249 -27.63 11.24 -84.08
N LEU A 250 -26.42 10.91 -84.54
CA LEU A 250 -25.43 10.20 -83.72
C LEU A 250 -24.96 11.05 -82.54
N ALA A 251 -24.81 12.36 -82.71
CA ALA A 251 -24.43 13.26 -81.62
C ALA A 251 -25.53 13.35 -80.54
N VAL A 252 -26.80 13.38 -80.93
CA VAL A 252 -27.94 13.33 -80.00
C VAL A 252 -28.00 11.98 -79.29
N ALA A 253 -27.83 10.87 -80.01
CA ALA A 253 -27.80 9.55 -79.38
C ALA A 253 -26.62 9.39 -78.41
N GLN A 254 -25.45 9.93 -78.75
CA GLN A 254 -24.28 9.95 -77.88
C GLN A 254 -24.52 10.80 -76.62
N SER A 255 -25.14 11.97 -76.75
CA SER A 255 -25.43 12.81 -75.58
C SER A 255 -26.39 12.14 -74.60
N HIS A 256 -27.32 11.31 -75.09
CA HIS A 256 -28.15 10.46 -74.23
C HIS A 256 -27.34 9.40 -73.47
N VAL A 257 -26.34 8.78 -74.10
CA VAL A 257 -25.43 7.84 -73.41
C VAL A 257 -24.60 8.57 -72.36
N ASP A 258 -24.03 9.73 -72.69
CA ASP A 258 -23.21 10.51 -71.76
C ASP A 258 -24.04 11.03 -70.57
N ALA A 259 -25.29 11.44 -70.81
CA ALA A 259 -26.23 11.81 -69.74
C ALA A 259 -26.54 10.63 -68.82
N ALA A 260 -26.80 9.44 -69.37
CA ALA A 260 -27.05 8.24 -68.58
C ALA A 260 -25.81 7.80 -67.78
N ARG A 261 -24.59 7.96 -68.33
CA ARG A 261 -23.35 7.70 -67.61
C ARG A 261 -23.13 8.68 -66.46
N THR A 262 -23.43 9.96 -66.69
CA THR A 262 -23.40 10.97 -65.62
C THR A 262 -24.36 10.62 -64.48
N GLU A 263 -25.52 10.03 -64.79
CA GLU A 263 -26.47 9.55 -63.79
C GLU A 263 -25.91 8.39 -62.96
N VAL A 264 -25.16 7.46 -63.58
CA VAL A 264 -24.44 6.40 -62.87
C VAL A 264 -23.36 6.99 -61.95
N ASP A 265 -22.62 7.99 -62.40
CA ASP A 265 -21.59 8.64 -61.57
C ASP A 265 -22.22 9.31 -60.35
N VAL A 266 -23.32 10.05 -60.53
CA VAL A 266 -24.08 10.66 -59.42
C VAL A 266 -24.59 9.58 -58.46
N ALA A 267 -25.16 8.48 -58.97
CA ALA A 267 -25.60 7.38 -58.13
C ALA A 267 -24.44 6.69 -57.38
N SER A 268 -23.26 6.60 -58.01
CA SER A 268 -22.06 6.02 -57.38
C SER A 268 -21.55 6.91 -56.25
N THR A 269 -21.53 8.23 -56.43
CA THR A 269 -21.19 9.15 -55.32
C THR A 269 -22.18 9.06 -54.15
N ALA A 270 -23.45 8.73 -54.42
CA ALA A 270 -24.42 8.47 -53.36
C ALA A 270 -24.09 7.20 -52.57
N VAL A 271 -23.58 6.14 -53.23
CA VAL A 271 -23.08 4.93 -52.56
C VAL A 271 -21.91 5.27 -51.66
N ASP A 272 -20.90 6.01 -52.15
CA ASP A 272 -19.75 6.41 -51.33
C ASP A 272 -20.18 7.18 -50.07
N SER A 273 -21.16 8.09 -50.21
CA SER A 273 -21.69 8.83 -49.08
C SER A 273 -22.45 7.93 -48.08
N ALA A 274 -23.14 6.90 -48.57
CA ALA A 274 -23.88 5.96 -47.74
C ALA A 274 -22.93 4.98 -47.02
N GLU A 275 -21.84 4.54 -47.67
CA GLU A 275 -20.78 3.76 -47.03
C GLU A 275 -20.11 4.55 -45.90
N ALA A 276 -19.82 5.83 -46.13
CA ALA A 276 -19.32 6.71 -45.07
C ALA A 276 -20.31 6.84 -43.91
N GLN A 277 -21.62 6.94 -44.18
CA GLN A 277 -22.64 6.95 -43.13
C GLN A 277 -22.69 5.63 -42.34
N VAL A 278 -22.60 4.48 -43.02
CA VAL A 278 -22.52 3.17 -42.35
C VAL A 278 -21.29 3.12 -41.43
N ALA A 279 -20.11 3.49 -41.93
CA ALA A 279 -18.89 3.50 -41.12
C ALA A 279 -19.01 4.41 -39.88
N THR A 280 -19.63 5.59 -40.01
CA THR A 280 -19.87 6.47 -38.85
C THR A 280 -20.87 5.89 -37.86
N ALA A 281 -21.90 5.18 -38.33
CA ALA A 281 -22.90 4.55 -37.47
C ALA A 281 -22.33 3.32 -36.74
N GLU A 282 -21.52 2.51 -37.41
CA GLU A 282 -20.80 1.39 -36.78
C GLU A 282 -19.80 1.88 -35.72
N ALA A 283 -19.10 2.98 -35.98
CA ALA A 283 -18.24 3.61 -34.99
C ALA A 283 -19.04 4.10 -33.77
N ALA A 284 -20.24 4.64 -33.97
CA ALA A 284 -21.15 5.03 -32.89
C ALA A 284 -21.62 3.80 -32.07
N VAL A 285 -21.89 2.67 -32.72
CA VAL A 285 -22.19 1.40 -32.02
C VAL A 285 -21.00 0.95 -31.17
N ALA A 286 -19.79 0.95 -31.74
CA ALA A 286 -18.58 0.56 -31.01
C ALA A 286 -18.34 1.47 -29.78
N GLN A 287 -18.55 2.78 -29.94
CA GLN A 287 -18.47 3.73 -28.84
C GLN A 287 -19.53 3.47 -27.75
N ALA A 288 -20.77 3.19 -28.15
CA ALA A 288 -21.85 2.89 -27.20
C ALA A 288 -21.60 1.58 -26.43
N VAL A 289 -21.06 0.56 -27.10
CA VAL A 289 -20.67 -0.70 -26.45
C VAL A 289 -19.52 -0.46 -25.47
N ALA A 290 -18.48 0.28 -25.87
CA ALA A 290 -17.38 0.63 -24.97
C ALA A 290 -17.85 1.41 -23.73
N GLN A 291 -18.85 2.29 -23.89
CA GLN A 291 -19.46 3.00 -22.76
C GLN A 291 -20.27 2.05 -21.85
N LEU A 292 -21.01 1.10 -22.42
CA LEU A 292 -21.72 0.07 -21.66
C LEU A 292 -20.74 -0.81 -20.87
N ASP A 293 -19.64 -1.22 -21.50
CA ASP A 293 -18.60 -2.02 -20.85
C ASP A 293 -17.94 -1.26 -19.71
N LEU A 294 -17.68 0.04 -19.87
CA LEU A 294 -17.17 0.91 -18.80
C LEU A 294 -18.15 1.00 -17.62
N VAL A 295 -19.46 1.11 -17.90
CA VAL A 295 -20.49 1.13 -16.85
C VAL A 295 -20.60 -0.23 -16.17
N ARG A 296 -20.56 -1.34 -16.92
CA ARG A 296 -20.63 -2.71 -16.36
C ARG A 296 -19.41 -3.09 -15.56
N ALA A 297 -18.22 -2.64 -15.97
CA ALA A 297 -16.98 -2.84 -15.22
C ALA A 297 -17.02 -2.15 -13.84
N GLY A 298 -17.91 -1.17 -13.64
CA GLY A 298 -18.09 -0.51 -12.35
C GLY A 298 -16.90 0.36 -11.98
N ALA A 299 -16.56 0.41 -10.69
CA ALA A 299 -15.37 1.13 -10.24
C ALA A 299 -14.10 0.47 -10.78
N ARG A 300 -13.13 1.30 -11.18
CA ARG A 300 -11.84 0.79 -11.65
C ARG A 300 -11.09 0.15 -10.49
N ASP A 301 -10.28 -0.87 -10.77
CA ASP A 301 -9.40 -1.49 -9.77
C ASP A 301 -8.54 -0.44 -9.02
N ALA A 302 -8.14 0.62 -9.73
CA ALA A 302 -7.42 1.75 -9.15
C ALA A 302 -8.24 2.51 -8.08
N ASP A 303 -9.53 2.73 -8.31
CA ASP A 303 -10.42 3.42 -7.36
C ASP A 303 -10.65 2.55 -6.11
N ILE A 304 -10.81 1.23 -6.30
CA ILE A 304 -10.91 0.26 -5.20
C ILE A 304 -9.60 0.25 -4.39
N ALA A 305 -8.45 0.22 -5.05
CA ALA A 305 -7.15 0.21 -4.38
C ALA A 305 -6.91 1.49 -3.55
N VAL A 306 -7.31 2.66 -4.07
CA VAL A 306 -7.24 3.93 -3.32
C VAL A 306 -8.15 3.90 -2.09
N ALA A 307 -9.39 3.40 -2.22
CA ALA A 307 -10.31 3.28 -1.09
C ALA A 307 -9.82 2.24 -0.05
N GLN A 308 -9.26 1.12 -0.48
CA GLN A 308 -8.64 0.13 0.41
C GLN A 308 -7.44 0.70 1.16
N ALA A 309 -6.60 1.50 0.49
CA ALA A 309 -5.48 2.18 1.13
C ALA A 309 -5.97 3.17 2.20
N ALA A 310 -7.08 3.88 1.95
CA ALA A 310 -7.69 4.76 2.93
C ALA A 310 -8.21 4.00 4.16
N VAL A 311 -8.85 2.84 3.97
CA VAL A 311 -9.27 1.95 5.09
C VAL A 311 -8.04 1.49 5.88
N SER A 312 -6.98 1.02 5.22
CA SER A 312 -5.76 0.59 5.90
C SER A 312 -5.09 1.73 6.68
N GLN A 313 -5.09 2.95 6.14
CA GLN A 313 -4.58 4.13 6.84
C GLN A 313 -5.42 4.47 8.07
N ALA A 314 -6.75 4.45 7.95
CA ALA A 314 -7.66 4.73 9.06
C ALA A 314 -7.56 3.66 10.17
N GLN A 315 -7.42 2.39 9.79
CA GLN A 315 -7.18 1.30 10.73
C GLN A 315 -5.87 1.50 11.50
N ALA A 316 -4.78 1.84 10.81
CA ALA A 316 -3.51 2.11 11.48
C ALA A 316 -3.59 3.31 12.44
N ALA A 317 -4.38 4.34 12.11
CA ALA A 317 -4.62 5.47 13.00
C ALA A 317 -5.45 5.07 14.23
N LEU A 318 -6.44 4.18 14.06
CA LEU A 318 -7.22 3.61 15.16
C LEU A 318 -6.34 2.76 16.10
N ASP A 319 -5.50 1.90 15.54
CA ASP A 319 -4.58 1.08 16.31
C ASP A 319 -3.61 1.95 17.11
N ALA A 320 -3.04 3.00 16.50
CA ALA A 320 -2.19 3.96 17.20
C ALA A 320 -2.93 4.72 18.32
N ALA A 321 -4.20 5.08 18.12
CA ALA A 321 -5.01 5.73 19.15
C ALA A 321 -5.31 4.78 20.32
N ARG A 322 -5.60 3.51 20.03
CA ARG A 322 -5.81 2.46 21.04
C ARG A 322 -4.55 2.14 21.82
N ASP A 323 -3.40 2.07 21.16
CA ASP A 323 -2.11 1.87 21.82
C ASP A 323 -1.79 3.02 22.79
N ASN A 324 -2.08 4.26 22.38
CA ASN A 324 -1.90 5.42 23.25
C ASN A 324 -2.86 5.39 24.45
N LEU A 325 -4.11 4.96 24.25
CA LEU A 325 -5.06 4.74 25.35
C LEU A 325 -4.58 3.64 26.30
N ALA A 326 -4.02 2.54 25.78
CA ALA A 326 -3.47 1.46 26.61
C ALA A 326 -2.31 1.94 27.48
N LYS A 327 -1.47 2.85 26.96
CA LYS A 327 -0.37 3.48 27.73
C LYS A 327 -0.83 4.37 28.88
N ALA A 328 -2.12 4.74 28.93
CA ALA A 328 -2.71 5.46 30.07
C ALA A 328 -2.94 4.56 31.29
N GLN A 329 -2.84 3.23 31.14
CA GLN A 329 -2.98 2.26 32.21
C GLN A 329 -1.62 1.73 32.63
N LEU A 330 -1.36 1.73 33.93
CA LEU A 330 -0.15 1.13 34.50
C LEU A 330 -0.49 -0.26 35.03
N ALA A 331 -0.08 -1.29 34.30
CA ALA A 331 -0.28 -2.68 34.70
C ALA A 331 0.97 -3.29 35.37
N ALA A 332 0.77 -4.25 36.27
CA ALA A 332 1.85 -4.97 36.94
C ALA A 332 2.58 -5.92 35.97
N PRO A 333 3.91 -5.82 35.79
CA PRO A 333 4.65 -6.72 34.90
C PRO A 333 4.80 -8.15 35.45
N PHE A 334 4.70 -8.34 36.77
CA PHE A 334 4.74 -9.63 37.46
C PHE A 334 3.91 -9.56 38.75
N ALA A 335 3.63 -10.70 39.37
CA ALA A 335 2.92 -10.74 40.66
C ALA A 335 3.87 -10.38 41.82
N GLY A 336 3.42 -9.55 42.76
CA GLY A 336 4.24 -9.10 43.89
C GLY A 336 3.47 -8.18 44.82
N THR A 337 4.18 -7.48 45.71
CA THR A 337 3.57 -6.54 46.66
C THR A 337 3.97 -5.10 46.31
N ALA A 338 3.01 -4.17 46.36
CA ALA A 338 3.27 -2.75 46.16
C ALA A 338 4.01 -2.14 47.35
N ALA A 339 5.34 -2.06 47.27
CA ALA A 339 6.20 -1.65 48.37
C ALA A 339 6.16 -0.14 48.66
N ALA A 340 5.90 0.68 47.65
CA ALA A 340 5.74 2.12 47.82
C ALA A 340 4.85 2.69 46.70
N VAL A 341 3.97 3.62 47.05
CA VAL A 341 3.13 4.35 46.10
C VAL A 341 3.39 5.85 46.27
N TRP A 342 4.07 6.46 45.30
CA TRP A 342 4.48 7.86 45.41
C TRP A 342 3.46 8.83 44.83
N THR A 343 2.60 8.37 43.92
CA THR A 343 1.62 9.21 43.23
C THR A 343 0.25 9.15 43.88
N ARG A 344 -0.48 10.26 43.83
CA ARG A 344 -1.87 10.35 44.31
C ARG A 344 -2.84 10.72 43.19
N PRO A 345 -4.13 10.34 43.30
CA PRO A 345 -5.16 10.83 42.40
C PRO A 345 -5.17 12.36 42.31
N GLY A 346 -5.25 12.89 41.09
CA GLY A 346 -5.24 14.31 40.77
C GLY A 346 -3.86 14.92 40.50
N GLU A 347 -2.77 14.21 40.79
CA GLU A 347 -1.39 14.63 40.50
C GLU A 347 -1.07 14.52 39.00
N ILE A 348 -0.11 15.31 38.52
CA ILE A 348 0.37 15.24 37.14
C ILE A 348 1.69 14.49 37.12
N VAL A 349 1.76 13.43 36.31
CA VAL A 349 2.97 12.64 36.11
C VAL A 349 3.57 12.90 34.73
N THR A 350 4.89 12.81 34.65
CA THR A 350 5.64 12.88 33.38
C THR A 350 6.04 11.48 32.90
N PRO A 351 6.22 11.25 31.58
CA PRO A 351 6.69 9.98 31.06
C PRO A 351 7.98 9.51 31.76
N GLY A 352 7.99 8.27 32.26
CA GLY A 352 9.14 7.68 32.94
C GLY A 352 9.34 8.14 34.39
N GLN A 353 8.45 8.98 34.94
CA GLN A 353 8.42 9.27 36.36
C GLN A 353 8.05 8.01 37.15
N GLN A 354 8.77 7.74 38.24
CA GLN A 354 8.48 6.62 39.13
C GLN A 354 7.20 6.90 39.91
N VAL A 355 6.20 6.04 39.72
CA VAL A 355 4.86 6.14 40.32
C VAL A 355 4.71 5.13 41.47
N LEU A 356 5.23 3.92 41.27
CA LEU A 356 5.09 2.81 42.21
C LEU A 356 6.34 1.91 42.23
N ALA A 357 6.66 1.34 43.39
CA ALA A 357 7.62 0.25 43.53
C ALA A 357 6.89 -1.08 43.71
N LEU A 358 7.14 -2.02 42.80
CA LEU A 358 6.61 -3.38 42.88
C LEU A 358 7.76 -4.34 43.16
N GLY A 359 7.62 -5.21 44.15
CA GLY A 359 8.63 -6.21 44.47
C GLY A 359 8.03 -7.49 45.05
N ASP A 360 8.68 -8.61 44.79
CA ASP A 360 8.34 -9.89 45.42
C ASP A 360 8.94 -9.96 46.83
N LEU A 361 8.13 -9.68 47.85
CA LEU A 361 8.58 -9.67 49.25
C LEU A 361 8.75 -11.08 49.86
N SER A 362 8.51 -12.14 49.09
CA SER A 362 8.75 -13.53 49.53
C SER A 362 10.20 -13.96 49.39
N THR A 363 10.98 -13.26 48.56
CA THR A 363 12.39 -13.56 48.29
C THR A 363 13.24 -12.29 48.44
N TYR A 364 14.15 -12.28 49.42
CA TYR A 364 15.08 -11.17 49.64
C TYR A 364 16.53 -11.56 49.33
N GLN A 365 17.28 -10.58 48.83
CA GLN A 365 18.72 -10.64 48.64
C GLN A 365 19.34 -9.38 49.23
N ILE A 366 20.63 -9.42 49.54
CA ILE A 366 21.39 -8.27 50.04
C ILE A 366 22.34 -7.80 48.95
N GLU A 367 22.27 -6.52 48.61
CA GLU A 367 23.22 -5.87 47.71
C GLU A 367 24.20 -5.04 48.52
N THR A 368 25.50 -5.38 48.48
CA THR A 368 26.53 -4.58 49.14
C THR A 368 26.68 -3.21 48.47
N THR A 369 26.90 -2.18 49.27
CA THR A 369 26.99 -0.78 48.82
C THR A 369 28.40 -0.18 48.95
N ASP A 370 29.25 -0.79 49.78
CA ASP A 370 30.58 -0.27 50.14
C ASP A 370 31.72 -1.31 50.04
N LEU A 371 31.51 -2.44 49.35
CA LEU A 371 32.56 -3.40 49.07
C LEU A 371 33.62 -2.76 48.17
N ARG A 372 34.83 -2.56 48.71
CA ARG A 372 35.89 -1.79 48.05
C ARG A 372 36.51 -2.56 46.89
N GLU A 373 37.05 -1.84 45.91
CA GLU A 373 37.83 -2.41 44.79
C GLU A 373 39.01 -3.30 45.26
N THR A 374 39.64 -2.98 46.39
CA THR A 374 40.73 -3.81 46.93
C THR A 374 40.24 -5.13 47.53
N ASP A 375 38.99 -5.16 48.00
CA ASP A 375 38.44 -6.29 48.73
C ASP A 375 37.66 -7.24 47.81
N VAL A 376 37.02 -6.73 46.76
CA VAL A 376 36.28 -7.56 45.79
C VAL A 376 37.15 -8.63 45.13
N ALA A 377 38.46 -8.39 44.98
CA ALA A 377 39.39 -9.36 44.39
C ALA A 377 39.57 -10.63 45.25
N ARG A 378 39.25 -10.56 46.55
CA ARG A 378 39.32 -11.67 47.50
C ARG A 378 37.97 -12.36 47.74
N VAL A 379 36.89 -11.81 47.16
CA VAL A 379 35.54 -12.36 47.27
C VAL A 379 35.24 -13.24 46.05
N SER A 380 34.70 -14.44 46.28
CA SER A 380 34.32 -15.41 45.24
C SER A 380 32.86 -15.81 45.36
N VAL A 381 32.22 -16.09 44.23
CA VAL A 381 30.87 -16.65 44.20
C VAL A 381 30.86 -18.02 44.89
N GLY A 382 29.91 -18.25 45.79
CA GLY A 382 29.77 -19.46 46.61
C GLY A 382 30.39 -19.34 48.00
N GLN A 383 30.99 -18.20 48.37
CA GLN A 383 31.53 -18.01 49.72
C GLN A 383 30.41 -17.85 50.76
N PRO A 384 30.54 -18.48 51.94
CA PRO A 384 29.64 -18.26 53.06
C PRO A 384 29.88 -16.86 53.63
N VAL A 385 28.79 -16.20 54.05
CA VAL A 385 28.83 -14.88 54.67
C VAL A 385 27.92 -14.84 55.86
N GLU A 386 28.35 -14.10 56.88
CA GLU A 386 27.53 -13.81 58.05
C GLU A 386 26.90 -12.43 57.88
N VAL A 387 25.57 -12.36 57.96
CA VAL A 387 24.81 -11.12 57.84
C VAL A 387 24.20 -10.77 59.18
N THR A 388 24.38 -9.52 59.58
CA THR A 388 23.70 -8.92 60.75
C THR A 388 22.89 -7.71 60.31
N PHE A 389 21.80 -7.43 61.02
CA PHE A 389 20.95 -6.27 60.75
C PHE A 389 20.90 -5.39 61.99
N ASP A 390 21.03 -4.08 61.81
CA ASP A 390 20.88 -3.12 62.92
C ASP A 390 19.48 -3.22 63.57
N ALA A 391 18.47 -3.53 62.76
CA ALA A 391 17.11 -3.75 63.21
C ALA A 391 16.93 -5.06 64.02
N LEU A 392 17.86 -6.01 63.94
CA LEU A 392 17.80 -7.34 64.60
C LEU A 392 19.13 -7.67 65.31
N PRO A 393 19.50 -6.95 66.39
CA PRO A 393 20.85 -7.00 66.96
C PRO A 393 21.22 -8.32 67.67
N ASN A 394 20.27 -9.23 67.88
CA ASN A 394 20.49 -10.52 68.57
C ASN A 394 20.35 -11.73 67.63
N ARG A 395 20.36 -11.52 66.31
CA ARG A 395 20.26 -12.59 65.32
C ARG A 395 21.35 -12.41 64.25
N THR A 396 22.05 -13.49 63.98
CA THR A 396 22.99 -13.63 62.86
C THR A 396 22.32 -14.50 61.80
N PHE A 397 22.50 -14.14 60.55
CA PHE A 397 21.95 -14.86 59.41
C PHE A 397 23.09 -15.37 58.56
N GLU A 398 23.04 -16.63 58.17
CA GLU A 398 23.97 -17.20 57.21
C GLU A 398 23.44 -16.97 55.79
N GLY A 399 24.36 -16.71 54.86
CA GLY A 399 24.05 -16.56 53.46
C GLY A 399 25.24 -16.90 52.58
N THR A 400 25.02 -16.84 51.27
CA THR A 400 26.05 -17.16 50.28
C THR A 400 26.15 -16.06 49.23
N VAL A 401 27.37 -15.73 48.80
CA VAL A 401 27.61 -14.81 47.67
C VAL A 401 27.17 -15.49 46.37
N VAL A 402 26.05 -15.08 45.78
CA VAL A 402 25.52 -15.68 44.54
C VAL A 402 26.02 -14.99 43.28
N ARG A 403 26.36 -13.71 43.38
CA ARG A 403 26.80 -12.91 42.22
C ARG A 403 27.64 -11.73 42.65
N ILE A 404 28.67 -11.41 41.88
CA ILE A 404 29.43 -10.16 42.02
C ILE A 404 29.23 -9.37 40.73
N SER A 405 28.75 -8.13 40.85
CA SER A 405 28.53 -7.25 39.71
C SER A 405 29.84 -6.99 38.98
N PRO A 406 29.92 -7.19 37.65
CA PRO A 406 31.15 -6.97 36.88
C PRO A 406 31.47 -5.49 36.66
N ILE A 407 30.57 -4.58 37.07
CA ILE A 407 30.72 -3.13 36.96
C ILE A 407 30.73 -2.50 38.35
N SER A 408 31.64 -1.57 38.57
CA SER A 408 31.74 -0.79 39.82
C SER A 408 30.74 0.37 39.83
N THR A 409 30.26 0.73 41.01
CA THR A 409 29.52 1.97 41.27
C THR A 409 30.46 3.01 41.88
N GLN A 410 30.34 4.27 41.42
CA GLN A 410 31.10 5.38 41.98
C GLN A 410 30.22 6.10 43.00
N ALA A 411 30.51 5.90 44.29
CA ALA A 411 29.83 6.58 45.39
C ALA A 411 30.83 7.48 46.10
N GLN A 412 30.58 8.80 46.10
CA GLN A 412 31.36 9.80 46.86
C GLN A 412 32.90 9.71 46.70
N GLY A 413 33.39 9.40 45.50
CA GLY A 413 34.83 9.32 45.21
C GLY A 413 35.51 7.99 45.59
N SER A 414 34.74 6.97 46.00
CA SER A 414 35.23 5.59 46.20
C SER A 414 34.66 4.65 45.13
N VAL A 415 35.49 3.68 44.69
CA VAL A 415 35.11 2.63 43.74
C VAL A 415 34.61 1.43 44.53
N ASN A 416 33.31 1.17 44.46
CA ASN A 416 32.67 0.07 45.18
C ASN A 416 32.04 -0.92 44.19
N TYR A 417 32.12 -2.20 44.53
CA TYR A 417 31.46 -3.29 43.81
C TYR A 417 30.22 -3.75 44.56
N THR A 418 29.24 -4.29 43.83
CA THR A 418 28.04 -4.85 44.43
C THR A 418 28.14 -6.37 44.39
N ALA A 419 28.37 -6.99 45.54
CA ALA A 419 28.12 -8.40 45.76
C ALA A 419 26.64 -8.59 46.14
N VAL A 420 26.01 -9.60 45.54
CA VAL A 420 24.65 -10.04 45.85
C VAL A 420 24.77 -11.28 46.71
N VAL A 421 24.19 -11.19 47.89
CA VAL A 421 24.14 -12.27 48.88
C VAL A 421 22.71 -12.77 49.00
N GLU A 422 22.53 -14.07 48.87
CA GLU A 422 21.26 -14.74 49.16
C GLU A 422 21.30 -15.27 50.60
N LEU A 423 20.20 -15.09 51.33
CA LEU A 423 20.07 -15.55 52.72
C LEU A 423 19.51 -16.97 52.75
N ASP A 424 20.06 -17.82 53.61
CA ASP A 424 19.60 -19.21 53.75
C ASP A 424 18.29 -19.29 54.55
N GLU A 425 18.07 -18.34 55.48
CA GLU A 425 16.84 -18.18 56.25
C GLU A 425 16.26 -16.77 56.08
N LEU A 426 14.99 -16.67 55.69
CA LEU A 426 14.26 -15.42 55.58
C LEU A 426 13.41 -15.17 56.83
N ASP A 427 13.68 -14.07 57.54
CA ASP A 427 12.86 -13.62 58.67
C ASP A 427 11.71 -12.73 58.18
N PRO A 428 10.44 -13.00 58.57
CA PRO A 428 9.29 -12.14 58.27
C PRO A 428 9.42 -10.69 58.75
N ALA A 429 10.36 -10.39 59.65
CA ALA A 429 10.68 -9.03 60.11
C ALA A 429 11.49 -8.22 59.09
N LEU A 430 12.13 -8.86 58.10
CA LEU A 430 12.89 -8.16 57.07
C LEU A 430 11.97 -7.26 56.22
N ARG A 431 12.49 -6.09 55.84
CA ARG A 431 11.81 -5.12 54.97
C ARG A 431 12.78 -4.64 53.90
N TRP A 432 12.23 -4.39 52.71
CA TRP A 432 12.97 -3.75 51.63
C TRP A 432 13.55 -2.42 52.11
N GLY A 433 14.87 -2.25 51.95
CA GLY A 433 15.62 -1.03 52.29
C GLY A 433 16.32 -1.09 53.64
N MET A 434 16.17 -2.17 54.41
CA MET A 434 16.93 -2.36 55.66
C MET A 434 18.44 -2.41 55.39
N THR A 435 19.21 -1.80 56.29
CA THR A 435 20.68 -1.87 56.25
C THR A 435 21.13 -3.21 56.84
N ALA A 436 22.00 -3.89 56.10
CA ALA A 436 22.62 -5.14 56.46
C ALA A 436 24.13 -4.94 56.58
N PHE A 437 24.78 -5.59 57.53
CA PHE A 437 26.23 -5.69 57.60
C PHE A 437 26.61 -7.12 57.24
N VAL A 438 27.41 -7.25 56.19
CA VAL A 438 27.86 -8.51 55.61
C VAL A 438 29.33 -8.69 56.00
N ASN A 439 29.61 -9.74 56.74
CA ASN A 439 30.95 -10.21 57.07
C ASN A 439 31.28 -11.38 56.13
N ILE A 440 32.22 -11.16 55.23
CA ILE A 440 32.70 -12.16 54.27
C ILE A 440 34.03 -12.69 54.79
N GLU A 441 34.12 -14.00 55.01
CA GLU A 441 35.41 -14.65 55.29
C GLU A 441 36.27 -14.58 54.02
N ALA A 442 37.39 -13.86 54.08
CA ALA A 442 38.33 -13.74 52.99
C ALA A 442 39.08 -15.08 52.78
N GLN A 443 39.53 -15.32 51.55
CA GLN A 443 40.32 -16.51 51.18
C GLN A 443 41.67 -16.13 50.59
#